data_AF-F0QB92-F1
#
_entry.id   AF-F0QB92-F1
#
_cell.length_a   1.000
_cell.length_b   1.000
_cell.length_c   1.000
_cell.angle_alpha   90.00
_cell.angle_beta   90.00
_cell.angle_gamma   90.00
#
_symmetry.space_group_name_H-M   'P 1'
#
loop_
_entity.id
_entity.type
_entity.pdbx_description
1 polymer ?
#
loop_
_entity_poly.entity_id
_entity_poly.type
_entity_poly.pdbx_seq_one_letter_code
_entity_poly.pdbx_strand_id
1 'polypeptide(L)'
;MSRQCSHPACLAPDELGCKVGEGSLQQCKFWQSSWDAQEQAAAAEPDDGARLPWTGNAMGAGDIGFLSGATRTRLVGVFGVAGSGKTSLLGAWYLLIGRGIGPTGISFAGSLTLEGWENIAGNLRWIGAHGPSFPPHTSSGSGRHPGLLHLHLQVDDGQHDLLFADAPGEWFSRWSVRREAEDAVGAAWLSGAADVLLVIADSEELAGQRLGPARASLQSLLRRVGAERRGRPVALVWTKCDVQVDEQMRTAVKNAADLALGTYETFSVSMRAAPGQEPYNRGQGLLELLDWVVRVGDATFPKKALLHPEQDLLQIVGGVRV
;
A
#
# COMPACT_ATOMS: atom_id res chain seq x y z
N MET A 1 10.69 31.66 -1.89
CA MET A 1 11.62 30.69 -2.51
C MET A 1 12.63 30.30 -1.45
N SER A 2 12.38 29.21 -0.72
CA SER A 2 13.30 28.69 0.30
C SER A 2 14.41 27.89 -0.40
N ARG A 3 15.68 28.27 -0.17
CA ARG A 3 16.85 27.50 -0.57
C ARG A 3 17.45 26.89 0.69
N GLN A 4 17.92 25.65 0.61
CA GLN A 4 18.49 24.94 1.75
C GLN A 4 19.83 24.31 1.36
N CYS A 5 20.70 24.13 2.34
CA CYS A 5 21.98 23.49 2.15
C CYS A 5 21.82 21.97 2.17
N SER A 6 22.32 21.26 1.17
CA SER A 6 22.23 19.79 1.09
C SER A 6 23.23 19.05 2.01
N HIS A 7 24.08 19.79 2.73
CA HIS A 7 25.05 19.19 3.65
C HIS A 7 24.38 18.90 5.02
N PRO A 8 24.31 17.63 5.48
CA PRO A 8 23.48 17.21 6.62
C PRO A 8 23.86 17.82 7.97
N ALA A 9 25.06 18.40 8.09
CA ALA A 9 25.53 19.11 9.27
C ALA A 9 25.57 20.65 9.11
N CYS A 10 24.98 21.21 8.05
CA CYS A 10 24.99 22.65 7.76
C CYS A 10 23.60 23.27 7.97
N LEU A 11 23.43 23.97 9.09
CA LEU A 11 22.16 24.55 9.56
C LEU A 11 21.94 26.01 9.07
N ALA A 12 22.49 26.35 7.90
CA ALA A 12 22.30 27.68 7.29
C ALA A 12 20.92 27.77 6.59
N PRO A 13 20.21 28.91 6.67
CA PRO A 13 20.64 30.22 7.15
C PRO A 13 20.23 30.53 8.60
N ASP A 14 19.56 29.61 9.28
CA ASP A 14 18.69 30.02 10.38
C ASP A 14 19.44 30.31 11.69
N GLU A 15 20.53 29.61 12.09
CA GLU A 15 21.16 29.92 13.40
C GLU A 15 22.68 29.71 13.55
N LEU A 16 23.39 29.03 12.63
CA LEU A 16 24.85 28.83 12.72
C LEU A 16 25.48 28.95 11.33
N GLY A 17 26.49 29.80 11.19
CA GLY A 17 27.14 30.11 9.91
C GLY A 17 27.62 28.89 9.11
N CYS A 18 27.93 29.11 7.81
CA CYS A 18 28.33 28.06 6.88
C CYS A 18 29.51 27.22 7.43
N LYS A 19 29.28 25.92 7.69
CA LYS A 19 30.30 25.02 8.25
C LYS A 19 31.47 24.73 7.30
N VAL A 20 31.27 24.98 6.00
CA VAL A 20 32.30 24.83 4.96
C VAL A 20 33.22 26.06 4.89
N GLY A 21 32.90 27.12 5.65
CA GLY A 21 33.72 28.34 5.73
C GLY A 21 33.52 29.33 4.59
N GLU A 22 32.51 29.11 3.73
CA GLU A 22 32.24 30.00 2.60
C GLU A 22 31.61 31.32 3.07
N GLY A 23 32.18 32.45 2.60
CA GLY A 23 31.79 33.79 3.03
C GLY A 23 30.44 34.27 2.49
N SER A 24 29.85 33.57 1.53
CA SER A 24 28.50 33.89 1.02
C SER A 24 27.75 32.63 0.56
N LEU A 25 26.42 32.62 0.78
CA LEU A 25 25.55 31.49 0.42
C LEU A 25 25.55 31.18 -1.08
N GLN A 26 25.80 32.18 -1.93
CA GLN A 26 25.87 32.03 -3.38
C GLN A 26 27.16 31.32 -3.86
N GLN A 27 28.18 31.27 -3.02
CA GLN A 27 29.44 30.57 -3.30
C GLN A 27 29.44 29.14 -2.74
N CYS A 28 28.41 28.77 -1.99
CA CYS A 28 28.29 27.43 -1.44
C CYS A 28 27.82 26.44 -2.51
N LYS A 29 28.72 25.53 -2.90
CA LYS A 29 28.48 24.39 -3.80
C LYS A 29 27.38 23.41 -3.37
N PHE A 30 26.92 23.49 -2.12
CA PHE A 30 25.84 22.67 -1.57
C PHE A 30 24.52 23.45 -1.42
N TRP A 31 24.45 24.68 -1.91
CA TRP A 31 23.27 25.54 -1.79
C TRP A 31 22.30 25.26 -2.94
N GLN A 32 21.26 24.48 -2.67
CA GLN A 32 20.31 24.04 -3.69
C GLN A 32 19.01 24.86 -3.64
N SER A 33 18.41 25.05 -4.82
CA SER A 33 17.01 25.45 -4.86
C SER A 33 16.15 24.27 -4.43
N SER A 34 15.00 24.53 -3.80
CA SER A 34 14.05 23.48 -3.40
C SER A 34 13.60 22.59 -4.58
N TRP A 35 13.76 23.07 -5.81
CA TRP A 35 13.41 22.38 -7.05
C TRP A 35 14.49 21.36 -7.45
N ASP A 36 15.77 21.76 -7.40
CA ASP A 36 16.91 20.88 -7.75
C ASP A 36 17.06 19.71 -6.76
N ALA A 37 16.75 19.93 -5.47
CA ALA A 37 16.79 18.89 -4.45
C ALA A 37 15.72 17.80 -4.66
N GLN A 38 14.54 18.18 -5.19
CA GLN A 38 13.47 17.24 -5.52
C GLN A 38 13.79 16.42 -6.78
N GLU A 39 14.46 17.03 -7.76
CA GLU A 39 14.83 16.37 -9.01
C GLU A 39 16.01 15.38 -8.82
N GLN A 40 16.99 15.73 -7.97
CA GLN A 40 18.12 14.84 -7.64
C GLN A 40 17.74 13.66 -6.73
N ALA A 41 16.78 13.85 -5.80
CA ALA A 41 16.23 12.75 -5.01
C ALA A 41 15.41 11.76 -5.87
N ALA A 42 14.81 12.23 -6.97
CA ALA A 42 14.08 11.39 -7.92
C ALA A 42 15.00 10.65 -8.93
N ALA A 43 16.23 11.16 -9.15
CA ALA A 43 17.18 10.68 -10.14
C ALA A 43 18.30 9.77 -9.57
N ALA A 44 18.33 9.52 -8.26
CA ALA A 44 19.25 8.55 -7.69
C ALA A 44 18.81 7.13 -8.11
N GLU A 45 19.51 6.52 -9.06
CA GLU A 45 19.33 5.10 -9.36
C GLU A 45 19.63 4.27 -8.10
N PRO A 46 18.83 3.24 -7.80
CA PRO A 46 19.04 2.43 -6.62
C PRO A 46 20.38 1.68 -6.75
N ASP A 47 21.27 1.91 -5.79
CA ASP A 47 22.53 1.18 -5.59
C ASP A 47 22.28 -0.35 -5.65
N ASP A 48 23.01 -1.01 -6.56
CA ASP A 48 22.94 -2.44 -6.95
C ASP A 48 23.75 -3.34 -5.99
N GLY A 49 23.94 -2.88 -4.75
CA GLY A 49 24.44 -3.72 -3.66
C GLY A 49 23.38 -4.74 -3.23
N ALA A 50 23.80 -5.92 -2.80
CA ALA A 50 22.91 -6.95 -2.27
C ALA A 50 22.06 -6.38 -1.11
N ARG A 51 20.82 -6.01 -1.40
CA ARG A 51 19.88 -5.50 -0.39
C ARG A 51 19.36 -6.70 0.38
N LEU A 52 19.70 -6.77 1.66
CA LEU A 52 19.13 -7.77 2.56
C LEU A 52 17.65 -7.43 2.78
N PRO A 53 16.72 -8.39 2.70
CA PRO A 53 15.28 -8.11 2.75
C PRO A 53 14.79 -7.63 4.14
N TRP A 54 15.59 -7.76 5.19
CA TRP A 54 15.23 -7.42 6.58
C TRP A 54 15.65 -6.00 7.03
N THR A 55 15.65 -5.01 6.13
CA THR A 55 16.05 -3.64 6.49
C THR A 55 15.08 -2.91 7.43
N GLY A 56 13.87 -3.44 7.65
CA GLY A 56 12.79 -2.72 8.33
C GLY A 56 11.96 -1.84 7.39
N ASN A 57 12.48 -1.49 6.21
CA ASN A 57 11.79 -0.68 5.21
C ASN A 57 10.84 -1.51 4.33
N ALA A 58 10.05 -0.85 3.49
CA ALA A 58 9.19 -1.55 2.53
C ALA A 58 10.02 -2.41 1.58
N MET A 59 9.55 -3.64 1.34
CA MET A 59 10.20 -4.60 0.45
C MET A 59 9.89 -4.32 -1.02
N GLY A 60 10.83 -4.68 -1.89
CA GLY A 60 10.65 -4.68 -3.34
C GLY A 60 10.15 -6.01 -3.88
N ALA A 61 9.87 -6.05 -5.18
CA ALA A 61 9.39 -7.26 -5.86
C ALA A 61 10.40 -8.44 -5.77
N GLY A 62 11.69 -8.16 -5.71
CA GLY A 62 12.75 -9.18 -5.58
C GLY A 62 12.81 -9.86 -4.21
N ASP A 63 12.29 -9.22 -3.16
CA ASP A 63 12.38 -9.73 -1.79
C ASP A 63 11.36 -10.84 -1.49
N ILE A 64 10.33 -10.98 -2.33
CA ILE A 64 9.24 -11.96 -2.14
C ILE A 64 9.76 -13.39 -2.08
N GLY A 65 10.81 -13.70 -2.87
CA GLY A 65 11.41 -15.03 -2.92
C GLY A 65 12.00 -15.51 -1.58
N PHE A 66 12.39 -14.58 -0.70
CA PHE A 66 12.93 -14.90 0.61
C PHE A 66 11.86 -15.41 1.59
N LEU A 67 10.61 -14.96 1.43
CA LEU A 67 9.50 -15.37 2.29
C LEU A 67 8.88 -16.69 1.82
N SER A 68 8.79 -16.90 0.51
CA SER A 68 8.09 -18.06 -0.06
C SER A 68 8.71 -19.42 0.25
N GLY A 69 9.94 -19.45 0.77
CA GLY A 69 10.62 -20.69 1.20
C GLY A 69 10.31 -21.13 2.64
N ALA A 70 9.78 -20.25 3.50
CA ALA A 70 9.70 -20.50 4.95
C ALA A 70 8.26 -20.69 5.45
N THR A 71 7.27 -19.98 4.90
CA THR A 71 5.88 -20.04 5.36
C THR A 71 4.89 -19.86 4.20
N ARG A 72 3.58 -19.95 4.49
CA ARG A 72 2.53 -19.62 3.52
C ARG A 72 2.51 -18.10 3.30
N THR A 73 3.17 -17.65 2.24
CA THR A 73 3.20 -16.24 1.85
C THR A 73 2.03 -15.88 0.92
N ARG A 74 1.32 -14.80 1.23
CA ARG A 74 0.20 -14.27 0.45
C ARG A 74 0.38 -12.79 0.15
N LEU A 75 0.35 -12.44 -1.14
CA LEU A 75 0.37 -11.05 -1.59
C LEU A 75 -1.05 -10.49 -1.75
N VAL A 76 -1.36 -9.42 -1.04
CA VAL A 76 -2.65 -8.72 -1.06
C VAL A 76 -2.50 -7.43 -1.85
N GLY A 77 -3.20 -7.35 -2.99
CA GLY A 77 -3.24 -6.15 -3.81
C GLY A 77 -4.43 -5.26 -3.43
N VAL A 78 -4.17 -4.00 -3.10
CA VAL A 78 -5.20 -3.02 -2.75
C VAL A 78 -5.41 -2.05 -3.92
N PHE A 79 -6.46 -2.28 -4.72
CA PHE A 79 -6.76 -1.57 -5.95
C PHE A 79 -7.78 -0.47 -5.71
N GLY A 80 -7.42 0.79 -5.97
CA GLY A 80 -8.35 1.91 -5.77
C GLY A 80 -7.74 3.25 -6.17
N VAL A 81 -8.60 4.22 -6.49
CA VAL A 81 -8.18 5.57 -6.90
C VAL A 81 -7.44 6.32 -5.79
N ALA A 82 -6.78 7.42 -6.14
CA ALA A 82 -6.12 8.27 -5.15
C ALA A 82 -7.13 8.81 -4.12
N GLY A 83 -6.75 8.82 -2.84
CA GLY A 83 -7.64 9.29 -1.76
C GLY A 83 -8.73 8.31 -1.33
N SER A 84 -8.84 7.12 -1.93
CA SER A 84 -9.88 6.13 -1.60
C SER A 84 -9.71 5.44 -0.24
N GLY A 85 -8.64 5.75 0.51
CA GLY A 85 -8.38 5.19 1.83
C GLY A 85 -7.53 3.91 1.87
N LYS A 86 -6.80 3.57 0.79
CA LYS A 86 -5.91 2.39 0.73
C LYS A 86 -4.87 2.37 1.84
N THR A 87 -4.01 3.40 1.90
CA THR A 87 -2.93 3.52 2.87
C THR A 87 -3.48 3.68 4.29
N SER A 88 -4.59 4.40 4.45
CA SER A 88 -5.29 4.50 5.73
C SER A 88 -5.80 3.15 6.24
N LEU A 89 -6.33 2.30 5.35
CA LEU A 89 -6.76 0.93 5.69
C LEU A 89 -5.57 0.07 6.18
N LEU A 90 -4.43 0.14 5.47
CA LEU A 90 -3.21 -0.56 5.87
C LEU A 90 -2.73 -0.07 7.25
N GLY A 91 -2.59 1.24 7.42
CA GLY A 91 -2.19 1.84 8.70
C GLY A 91 -3.14 1.50 9.84
N ALA A 92 -4.45 1.39 9.56
CA ALA A 92 -5.45 0.97 10.53
C ALA A 92 -5.20 -0.44 11.04
N TRP A 93 -5.00 -1.41 10.14
CA TRP A 93 -4.70 -2.79 10.53
C TRP A 93 -3.45 -2.87 11.37
N TYR A 94 -2.39 -2.18 10.96
CA TYR A 94 -1.16 -2.14 11.72
C TYR A 94 -1.37 -1.60 13.14
N LEU A 95 -2.08 -0.48 13.30
CA LEU A 95 -2.37 0.09 14.62
C LEU A 95 -3.26 -0.79 15.49
N LEU A 96 -4.23 -1.51 14.90
CA LEU A 96 -5.09 -2.44 15.62
C LEU A 96 -4.27 -3.65 16.11
N ILE A 97 -3.51 -4.25 15.21
CA ILE A 97 -2.64 -5.40 15.52
C ILE A 97 -1.60 -5.01 16.57
N GLY A 98 -0.96 -3.84 16.43
CA GLY A 98 0.02 -3.32 17.39
C GLY A 98 -0.55 -3.04 18.79
N ARG A 99 -1.88 -2.93 18.92
CA ARG A 99 -2.60 -2.84 20.20
C ARG A 99 -3.09 -4.19 20.73
N GLY A 100 -2.74 -5.30 20.07
CA GLY A 100 -3.26 -6.62 20.38
C GLY A 100 -4.73 -6.80 20.02
N ILE A 101 -5.27 -5.95 19.15
CA ILE A 101 -6.65 -6.03 18.67
C ILE A 101 -6.61 -6.66 17.28
N GLY A 102 -6.87 -7.96 17.23
CA GLY A 102 -6.96 -8.72 15.98
C GLY A 102 -8.22 -9.58 15.92
N PRO A 103 -8.46 -10.25 14.79
CA PRO A 103 -9.47 -11.30 14.70
C PRO A 103 -9.18 -12.46 15.68
N THR A 104 -10.20 -13.23 16.00
CA THR A 104 -10.05 -14.38 16.92
C THR A 104 -9.16 -15.44 16.30
N GLY A 105 -8.23 -15.99 17.08
CA GLY A 105 -7.29 -17.02 16.62
C GLY A 105 -6.17 -16.48 15.73
N ILE A 106 -6.02 -15.15 15.64
CA ILE A 106 -4.95 -14.49 14.88
C ILE A 106 -4.16 -13.59 15.82
N SER A 107 -2.85 -13.78 15.85
CA SER A 107 -1.95 -12.95 16.67
C SER A 107 -0.73 -12.51 15.87
N PHE A 108 -0.20 -11.34 16.22
CA PHE A 108 1.01 -10.81 15.60
C PHE A 108 2.23 -11.63 16.02
N ALA A 109 3.03 -12.05 15.05
CA ALA A 109 4.24 -12.82 15.30
C ALA A 109 5.51 -12.11 14.79
N GLY A 110 5.38 -11.06 13.97
CA GLY A 110 6.52 -10.23 13.55
C GLY A 110 6.28 -9.46 12.26
N SER A 111 7.29 -8.72 11.81
CA SER A 111 7.31 -8.08 10.50
C SER A 111 8.75 -7.75 10.11
N LEU A 112 9.06 -7.85 8.82
CA LEU A 112 10.35 -7.46 8.25
C LEU A 112 10.36 -5.99 7.82
N THR A 113 9.20 -5.35 7.82
CA THR A 113 8.98 -4.01 7.28
C THR A 113 8.34 -3.08 8.32
N LEU A 114 8.68 -3.25 9.60
CA LEU A 114 8.09 -2.48 10.71
C LEU A 114 8.28 -0.96 10.54
N GLU A 115 9.41 -0.52 10.02
CA GLU A 115 9.66 0.90 9.70
C GLU A 115 8.73 1.39 8.59
N GLY A 116 8.53 0.58 7.54
CA GLY A 116 7.54 0.85 6.49
C GLY A 116 6.12 0.99 7.03
N TRP A 117 5.73 0.14 7.99
CA TRP A 117 4.44 0.24 8.66
C TRP A 117 4.31 1.50 9.52
N GLU A 118 5.33 1.85 10.30
CA GLU A 118 5.32 3.07 11.11
C GLU A 118 5.28 4.33 10.25
N ASN A 119 5.95 4.33 9.08
CA ASN A 119 5.91 5.44 8.13
C ASN A 119 4.48 5.74 7.64
N ILE A 120 3.68 4.70 7.35
CA ILE A 120 2.29 4.91 6.92
C ILE A 120 1.34 5.16 8.11
N ALA A 121 1.64 4.63 9.28
CA ALA A 121 0.78 4.75 10.47
C ALA A 121 1.00 6.05 11.25
N GLY A 122 2.14 6.73 11.09
CA GLY A 122 2.52 7.89 11.88
C GLY A 122 1.47 9.01 11.90
N ASN A 123 0.86 9.30 10.75
CA ASN A 123 -0.18 10.34 10.65
C ASN A 123 -1.47 9.97 11.40
N LEU A 124 -1.76 8.68 11.54
CA LEU A 124 -2.96 8.18 12.22
C LEU A 124 -2.84 8.20 13.76
N ARG A 125 -1.70 8.64 14.30
CA ARG A 125 -1.46 8.77 15.76
C ARG A 125 -1.63 10.22 16.21
N TRP A 126 -1.86 10.39 17.52
CA TRP A 126 -1.82 11.72 18.14
C TRP A 126 -0.38 12.21 18.22
N ILE A 127 -0.14 13.46 17.80
CA ILE A 127 1.17 14.10 17.87
C ILE A 127 1.03 15.40 18.68
N GLY A 128 1.32 15.31 19.98
CA GLY A 128 1.20 16.42 20.91
C GLY A 128 -0.24 16.96 20.97
N ALA A 129 -0.42 18.24 20.65
CA ALA A 129 -1.73 18.89 20.60
C ALA A 129 -2.53 18.62 19.31
N HIS A 130 -1.91 18.00 18.30
CA HIS A 130 -2.57 17.69 17.03
C HIS A 130 -3.14 16.28 17.10
N GLY A 131 -4.45 16.18 16.85
CA GLY A 131 -5.15 14.91 16.72
C GLY A 131 -4.70 14.12 15.48
N PRO A 132 -5.13 12.86 15.35
CA PRO A 132 -4.77 12.01 14.22
C PRO A 132 -5.28 12.59 12.90
N SER A 133 -4.47 12.48 11.86
CA SER A 133 -4.76 12.89 10.48
C SER A 133 -4.60 11.70 9.52
N PHE A 134 -5.05 11.86 8.28
CA PHE A 134 -4.82 10.82 7.27
C PHE A 134 -3.43 10.98 6.63
N PRO A 135 -2.76 9.88 6.27
CA PRO A 135 -1.49 9.94 5.56
C PRO A 135 -1.59 10.77 4.27
N PRO A 136 -0.51 11.44 3.85
CA PRO A 136 -0.46 12.08 2.54
C PRO A 136 -0.66 11.03 1.43
N HIS A 137 -1.07 11.49 0.24
CA HIS A 137 -1.20 10.59 -0.90
C HIS A 137 0.13 9.87 -1.18
N THR A 138 0.07 8.55 -1.33
CA THR A 138 1.21 7.74 -1.78
C THR A 138 1.67 8.25 -3.14
N SER A 139 2.83 8.90 -3.19
CA SER A 139 3.31 9.55 -4.40
C SER A 139 3.72 8.52 -5.44
N SER A 140 3.44 8.81 -6.71
CA SER A 140 3.86 8.02 -7.86
C SER A 140 5.34 8.20 -8.20
N GLY A 141 6.23 8.20 -7.18
CA GLY A 141 7.67 8.33 -7.38
C GLY A 141 8.21 7.33 -8.43
N SER A 142 9.44 7.55 -8.91
CA SER A 142 10.07 6.82 -10.03
C SER A 142 10.15 5.29 -9.92
N GLY A 143 9.72 4.71 -8.79
CA GLY A 143 9.63 3.26 -8.58
C GLY A 143 8.56 2.61 -9.47
N ARG A 144 8.96 1.61 -10.26
CA ARG A 144 8.05 0.82 -11.12
C ARG A 144 7.30 -0.29 -10.35
N HIS A 145 7.57 -0.44 -9.06
CA HIS A 145 7.00 -1.46 -8.17
C HIS A 145 6.46 -0.84 -6.88
N PRO A 146 5.35 -1.35 -6.32
CA PRO A 146 4.80 -0.84 -5.08
C PRO A 146 5.71 -1.21 -3.89
N GLY A 147 5.68 -0.39 -2.85
CA GLY A 147 6.28 -0.77 -1.56
C GLY A 147 5.48 -1.92 -0.95
N LEU A 148 6.14 -3.02 -0.60
CA LEU A 148 5.50 -4.17 0.03
C LEU A 148 5.70 -4.13 1.54
N LEU A 149 4.60 -4.22 2.27
CA LEU A 149 4.58 -4.22 3.74
C LEU A 149 4.27 -5.62 4.25
N HIS A 150 5.20 -6.18 5.02
CA HIS A 150 5.15 -7.53 5.57
C HIS A 150 4.45 -7.60 6.92
N LEU A 151 3.56 -8.56 7.11
CA LEU A 151 3.09 -8.97 8.43
C LEU A 151 3.22 -10.49 8.57
N HIS A 152 3.92 -10.92 9.61
CA HIS A 152 3.98 -12.30 10.03
C HIS A 152 2.93 -12.52 11.13
N LEU A 153 2.00 -13.44 10.89
CA LEU A 153 0.87 -13.73 11.75
C LEU A 153 0.91 -15.19 12.20
N GLN A 154 0.63 -15.43 13.47
CA GLN A 154 0.32 -16.75 14.00
C GLN A 154 -1.20 -16.93 13.97
N VAL A 155 -1.64 -17.94 13.23
CA VAL A 155 -3.03 -18.36 13.06
C VAL A 155 -3.19 -19.77 13.63
N ASP A 156 -4.42 -20.19 13.91
CA ASP A 156 -4.75 -21.52 14.44
C ASP A 156 -4.16 -22.68 13.60
N ASP A 157 -4.06 -22.51 12.28
CA ASP A 157 -3.55 -23.51 11.32
C ASP A 157 -2.05 -23.38 11.00
N GLY A 158 -1.36 -22.40 11.59
CA GLY A 158 0.08 -22.21 11.42
C GLY A 158 0.49 -20.74 11.26
N GLN A 159 1.70 -20.55 10.73
CA GLN A 159 2.25 -19.22 10.45
C GLN A 159 1.92 -18.77 9.03
N HIS A 160 1.53 -17.51 8.90
CA HIS A 160 1.17 -16.88 7.62
C HIS A 160 1.94 -15.58 7.44
N ASP A 161 2.60 -15.45 6.29
CA ASP A 161 3.23 -14.20 5.87
C ASP A 161 2.29 -13.46 4.92
N LEU A 162 1.88 -12.26 5.29
CA LEU A 162 1.11 -11.37 4.44
C LEU A 162 1.98 -10.25 3.89
N LEU A 163 1.86 -10.00 2.59
CA LEU A 163 2.46 -8.85 1.92
C LEU A 163 1.35 -7.94 1.44
N PHE A 164 1.35 -6.68 1.88
CA PHE A 164 0.42 -5.67 1.42
C PHE A 164 1.13 -4.69 0.49
N ALA A 165 0.59 -4.48 -0.71
CA ALA A 165 1.12 -3.49 -1.62
C ALA A 165 0.56 -2.10 -1.30
N ASP A 166 1.41 -1.18 -0.82
CA ASP A 166 1.09 0.24 -0.77
C ASP A 166 1.44 0.87 -2.13
N ALA A 167 0.43 0.98 -2.98
CA ALA A 167 0.56 1.45 -4.35
C ALA A 167 -0.17 2.80 -4.57
N PRO A 168 0.42 3.73 -5.34
CA PRO A 168 -0.23 4.98 -5.74
C PRO A 168 -1.59 4.75 -6.41
N GLY A 169 -2.57 5.61 -6.12
CA GLY A 169 -3.92 5.47 -6.68
C GLY A 169 -4.03 5.84 -8.16
N GLU A 170 -3.09 6.65 -8.63
CA GLU A 170 -2.92 7.09 -10.00
C GLU A 170 -2.62 5.90 -10.91
N TRP A 171 -1.82 4.93 -10.45
CA TRP A 171 -1.51 3.71 -11.19
C TRP A 171 -2.78 2.95 -11.55
N PHE A 172 -3.68 2.76 -10.59
CA PHE A 172 -4.93 2.03 -10.82
C PHE A 172 -5.91 2.80 -11.72
N SER A 173 -5.94 4.12 -11.56
CA SER A 173 -6.73 5.00 -12.44
C SER A 173 -6.31 4.84 -13.90
N ARG A 174 -4.99 4.88 -14.16
CA ARG A 174 -4.41 4.70 -15.50
C ARG A 174 -4.57 3.29 -16.04
N TRP A 175 -4.21 2.30 -15.23
CA TRP A 175 -4.30 0.88 -15.57
C TRP A 175 -5.72 0.42 -15.90
N SER A 176 -6.73 0.99 -15.23
CA SER A 176 -8.14 0.68 -15.52
C SER A 176 -8.52 1.00 -16.97
N VAL A 177 -7.94 2.05 -17.55
CA VAL A 177 -8.18 2.51 -18.92
C VAL A 177 -7.20 1.87 -19.91
N ARG A 178 -5.89 1.97 -19.64
CA ARG A 178 -4.82 1.50 -20.53
C ARG A 178 -3.83 0.67 -19.73
N ARG A 179 -3.84 -0.65 -19.94
CA ARG A 179 -3.03 -1.62 -19.20
C ARG A 179 -1.54 -1.44 -19.45
N GLU A 180 -1.15 -1.08 -20.67
CA GLU A 180 0.23 -0.96 -21.14
C GLU A 180 0.80 0.46 -20.98
N ALA A 181 0.15 1.34 -20.22
CA ALA A 181 0.69 2.67 -19.98
C ALA A 181 1.96 2.58 -19.11
N GLU A 182 2.96 3.42 -19.38
CA GLU A 182 4.22 3.43 -18.64
C GLU A 182 4.01 3.72 -17.14
N ASP A 183 3.04 4.57 -16.82
CA ASP A 183 2.60 4.91 -15.46
C ASP A 183 1.63 3.88 -14.83
N ALA A 184 1.35 2.77 -15.53
CA ALA A 184 0.51 1.66 -15.07
C ALA A 184 1.29 0.35 -14.83
N VAL A 185 2.60 0.32 -15.11
CA VAL A 185 3.44 -0.89 -15.00
C VAL A 185 3.35 -1.53 -13.62
N GLY A 186 3.39 -0.74 -12.55
CA GLY A 186 3.30 -1.26 -11.19
C GLY A 186 1.94 -1.85 -10.84
N ALA A 187 0.84 -1.26 -11.33
CA ALA A 187 -0.50 -1.84 -11.18
C ALA A 187 -0.67 -3.13 -12.00
N ALA A 188 -0.12 -3.19 -13.20
CA ALA A 188 -0.12 -4.39 -14.03
C ALA A 188 0.68 -5.52 -13.38
N TRP A 189 1.87 -5.22 -12.84
CA TRP A 189 2.67 -6.18 -12.08
C TRP A 189 1.91 -6.68 -10.84
N LEU A 190 1.34 -5.78 -10.04
CA LEU A 190 0.59 -6.15 -8.84
C LEU A 190 -0.64 -6.99 -9.18
N SER A 191 -1.36 -6.64 -10.26
CA SER A 191 -2.48 -7.44 -10.76
C SER A 191 -2.03 -8.84 -11.21
N GLY A 192 -0.82 -8.98 -11.73
CA GLY A 192 -0.25 -10.29 -12.09
C GLY A 192 0.19 -11.12 -10.88
N ALA A 193 0.74 -10.47 -9.86
CA ALA A 193 1.42 -11.12 -8.74
C ALA A 193 0.52 -11.38 -7.51
N ALA A 194 -0.49 -10.55 -7.28
CA ALA A 194 -1.32 -10.64 -6.07
C ALA A 194 -2.14 -11.94 -6.01
N ASP A 195 -2.27 -12.48 -4.81
CA ASP A 195 -3.06 -13.68 -4.48
C ASP A 195 -4.51 -13.31 -4.12
N VAL A 196 -4.68 -12.20 -3.41
CA VAL A 196 -5.98 -11.65 -3.01
C VAL A 196 -6.11 -10.23 -3.54
N LEU A 197 -7.28 -9.91 -4.10
CA LEU A 197 -7.54 -8.62 -4.75
C LEU A 197 -8.60 -7.87 -3.97
N LEU A 198 -8.23 -6.74 -3.37
CA LEU A 198 -9.17 -5.82 -2.72
C LEU A 198 -9.47 -4.67 -3.68
N VAL A 199 -10.74 -4.48 -4.06
CA VAL A 199 -11.17 -3.33 -4.88
C VAL A 199 -11.85 -2.31 -3.99
N ILE A 200 -11.28 -1.12 -3.90
CA ILE A 200 -11.74 -0.07 -2.98
C ILE A 200 -12.79 0.82 -3.66
N ALA A 201 -13.97 0.89 -3.03
CA ALA A 201 -15.04 1.82 -3.36
C ALA A 201 -15.08 2.96 -2.33
N ASP A 202 -14.76 4.18 -2.76
CA ASP A 202 -14.77 5.36 -1.89
C ASP A 202 -16.20 5.86 -1.68
N SER A 203 -16.77 5.60 -0.50
CA SER A 203 -18.16 5.99 -0.18
C SER A 203 -18.35 7.51 -0.15
N GLU A 204 -17.32 8.27 0.23
CA GLU A 204 -17.39 9.73 0.30
C GLU A 204 -17.50 10.34 -1.11
N GLU A 205 -16.68 9.86 -2.04
CA GLU A 205 -16.73 10.30 -3.44
C GLU A 205 -18.03 9.85 -4.14
N LEU A 206 -18.54 8.66 -3.81
CA LEU A 206 -19.78 8.11 -4.37
C LEU A 206 -21.05 8.79 -3.82
N ALA A 207 -20.97 9.43 -2.65
CA ALA A 207 -22.05 10.24 -2.07
C ALA A 207 -21.87 11.75 -2.33
N GLY A 208 -20.67 12.18 -2.72
CA GLY A 208 -20.30 13.58 -2.86
C GLY A 208 -20.58 14.17 -4.26
N GLN A 209 -20.06 15.38 -4.49
CA GLN A 209 -20.26 16.12 -5.75
C GLN A 209 -19.63 15.44 -6.98
N ARG A 210 -18.67 14.53 -6.77
CA ARG A 210 -17.94 13.80 -7.82
C ARG A 210 -18.46 12.38 -8.06
N LEU A 211 -19.69 12.07 -7.61
CA LEU A 211 -20.29 10.73 -7.70
C LEU A 211 -20.28 10.14 -9.12
N GLY A 212 -20.49 10.95 -10.17
CA GLY A 212 -20.47 10.48 -11.56
C GLY A 212 -19.09 9.95 -12.00
N PRO A 213 -18.05 10.80 -11.97
CA PRO A 213 -16.67 10.38 -12.21
C PRO A 213 -16.18 9.26 -11.29
N ALA A 214 -16.53 9.30 -10.00
CA ALA A 214 -16.15 8.27 -9.03
C ALA A 214 -16.73 6.91 -9.42
N ARG A 215 -18.04 6.87 -9.76
CA ARG A 215 -18.70 5.65 -10.25
C ARG A 215 -18.06 5.14 -11.53
N ALA A 216 -17.81 6.01 -12.52
CA ALA A 216 -17.21 5.61 -13.80
C ALA A 216 -15.79 5.03 -13.63
N SER A 217 -15.00 5.63 -12.73
CA SER A 217 -13.64 5.17 -12.41
C SER A 217 -13.68 3.80 -11.71
N LEU A 218 -14.56 3.63 -10.71
CA LEU A 218 -14.75 2.36 -10.02
C LEU A 218 -15.24 1.27 -10.99
N GLN A 219 -16.19 1.56 -11.87
CA GLN A 219 -16.66 0.61 -12.88
C GLN A 219 -15.55 0.17 -13.84
N SER A 220 -14.68 1.11 -14.24
CA SER A 220 -13.53 0.78 -15.09
C SER A 220 -12.54 -0.12 -14.36
N LEU A 221 -12.27 0.18 -13.09
CA LEU A 221 -11.40 -0.64 -12.25
C LEU A 221 -11.99 -2.05 -12.02
N LEU A 222 -13.27 -2.16 -11.72
CA LEU A 222 -13.98 -3.44 -11.56
C LEU A 222 -13.85 -4.31 -12.81
N ARG A 223 -14.12 -3.75 -14.00
CA ARG A 223 -13.97 -4.48 -15.27
C ARG A 223 -12.53 -4.97 -15.48
N ARG A 224 -11.54 -4.13 -15.18
CA ARG A 224 -10.13 -4.47 -15.33
C ARG A 224 -9.72 -5.58 -14.36
N VAL A 225 -10.06 -5.45 -13.08
CA VAL A 225 -9.79 -6.45 -12.04
C VAL A 225 -10.48 -7.76 -12.38
N GLY A 226 -11.75 -7.72 -12.81
CA GLY A 226 -12.51 -8.89 -13.25
C GLY A 226 -11.83 -9.65 -14.40
N ALA A 227 -11.37 -8.92 -15.42
CA ALA A 227 -10.67 -9.50 -16.56
C ALA A 227 -9.31 -10.13 -16.17
N GLU A 228 -8.62 -9.58 -15.18
CA GLU A 228 -7.32 -10.10 -14.75
C GLU A 228 -7.41 -11.06 -13.56
N ARG A 229 -8.57 -11.21 -12.90
CA ARG A 229 -8.75 -11.95 -11.65
C ARG A 229 -8.24 -13.39 -11.66
N ARG A 230 -8.41 -14.14 -12.76
CA ARG A 230 -7.93 -15.53 -12.92
C ARG A 230 -8.29 -16.47 -11.74
N GLY A 231 -9.53 -16.38 -11.26
CA GLY A 231 -10.03 -17.23 -10.16
C GLY A 231 -9.56 -16.85 -8.74
N ARG A 232 -8.72 -15.82 -8.60
CA ARG A 232 -8.27 -15.34 -7.28
C ARG A 232 -9.42 -14.78 -6.44
N PRO A 233 -9.38 -14.87 -5.10
CA PRO A 233 -10.35 -14.19 -4.26
C PRO A 233 -10.38 -12.68 -4.49
N VAL A 234 -11.59 -12.12 -4.55
CA VAL A 234 -11.80 -10.67 -4.68
C VAL A 234 -12.77 -10.22 -3.61
N ALA A 235 -12.46 -9.09 -2.99
CA ALA A 235 -13.39 -8.36 -2.15
C ALA A 235 -13.64 -6.95 -2.69
N LEU A 236 -14.91 -6.55 -2.74
CA LEU A 236 -15.33 -5.16 -2.91
C LEU A 236 -15.40 -4.51 -1.53
N VAL A 237 -14.50 -3.56 -1.28
CA VAL A 237 -14.36 -2.91 0.03
C VAL A 237 -14.85 -1.47 -0.07
N TRP A 238 -16.00 -1.20 0.53
CA TRP A 238 -16.51 0.16 0.70
C TRP A 238 -15.74 0.82 1.84
N THR A 239 -14.96 1.86 1.55
CA THR A 239 -14.25 2.65 2.56
C THR A 239 -15.05 3.88 2.93
N LYS A 240 -14.74 4.48 4.08
CA LYS A 240 -15.41 5.69 4.60
C LYS A 240 -16.92 5.49 4.76
N CYS A 241 -17.35 4.30 5.19
CA CYS A 241 -18.77 3.95 5.32
C CYS A 241 -19.52 4.70 6.44
N ASP A 242 -18.84 5.56 7.20
CA ASP A 242 -19.47 6.57 8.02
C ASP A 242 -20.27 7.59 7.18
N VAL A 243 -20.00 7.68 5.88
CA VAL A 243 -20.81 8.44 4.91
C VAL A 243 -21.87 7.55 4.29
N GLN A 244 -23.13 8.01 4.31
CA GLN A 244 -24.23 7.30 3.63
C GLN A 244 -24.19 7.52 2.11
N VAL A 245 -24.11 6.41 1.38
CA VAL A 245 -24.25 6.36 -0.07
C VAL A 245 -25.67 5.97 -0.42
N ASP A 246 -26.28 6.71 -1.35
CA ASP A 246 -27.63 6.45 -1.86
C ASP A 246 -27.82 5.01 -2.39
N GLU A 247 -29.00 4.44 -2.17
CA GLU A 247 -29.28 3.05 -2.51
C GLU A 247 -29.24 2.77 -4.02
N GLN A 248 -29.63 3.75 -4.85
CA GLN A 248 -29.51 3.64 -6.30
C GLN A 248 -28.04 3.56 -6.72
N MET A 249 -27.17 4.32 -6.05
CA MET A 249 -25.72 4.26 -6.28
C MET A 249 -25.13 2.93 -5.83
N ARG A 250 -25.51 2.43 -4.63
CA ARG A 250 -25.10 1.11 -4.13
C ARG A 250 -25.50 -0.01 -5.09
N THR A 251 -26.74 0.02 -5.56
CA THR A 251 -27.26 -0.93 -6.55
C THR A 251 -26.49 -0.84 -7.87
N ALA A 252 -26.19 0.37 -8.35
CA ALA A 252 -25.44 0.54 -9.60
C ALA A 252 -24.00 0.01 -9.51
N VAL A 253 -23.32 0.20 -8.37
CA VAL A 253 -21.98 -0.36 -8.14
C VAL A 253 -22.05 -1.87 -8.00
N LYS A 254 -23.03 -2.40 -7.25
CA LYS A 254 -23.26 -3.84 -7.10
C LYS A 254 -23.47 -4.51 -8.45
N ASN A 255 -24.36 -3.99 -9.29
CA ASN A 255 -24.61 -4.55 -10.63
C ASN A 255 -23.35 -4.56 -11.51
N ALA A 256 -22.52 -3.51 -11.41
CA ALA A 256 -21.25 -3.48 -12.12
C ALA A 256 -20.24 -4.50 -11.58
N ALA A 257 -20.20 -4.71 -10.27
CA ALA A 257 -19.36 -5.72 -9.63
C ALA A 257 -19.82 -7.14 -9.95
N ASP A 258 -21.13 -7.42 -9.89
CA ASP A 258 -21.73 -8.71 -10.29
C ASP A 258 -21.35 -9.06 -11.73
N LEU A 259 -21.47 -8.09 -12.65
CA LEU A 259 -21.12 -8.28 -14.06
C LEU A 259 -19.62 -8.49 -14.29
N ALA A 260 -18.77 -7.76 -13.57
CA ALA A 260 -17.33 -7.77 -13.82
C ALA A 260 -16.57 -8.86 -13.06
N LEU A 261 -16.93 -9.10 -11.80
CA LEU A 261 -16.18 -9.94 -10.86
C LEU A 261 -16.75 -11.35 -10.74
N GLY A 262 -18.05 -11.55 -10.97
CA GLY A 262 -18.73 -12.81 -10.69
C GLY A 262 -18.87 -13.03 -9.18
N THR A 263 -18.10 -13.96 -8.60
CA THR A 263 -18.18 -14.31 -7.17
C THR A 263 -17.25 -13.46 -6.32
N TYR A 264 -17.73 -12.54 -5.50
CA TYR A 264 -16.87 -11.70 -4.65
C TYR A 264 -17.48 -11.50 -3.27
N GLU A 265 -16.65 -11.16 -2.28
CA GLU A 265 -17.12 -10.75 -0.96
C GLU A 265 -17.25 -9.24 -0.86
N THR A 266 -18.13 -8.75 0.00
CA THR A 266 -18.32 -7.30 0.20
C THR A 266 -18.07 -6.93 1.65
N PHE A 267 -17.26 -5.90 1.88
CA PHE A 267 -16.99 -5.36 3.21
C PHE A 267 -17.28 -3.87 3.23
N SER A 268 -17.78 -3.37 4.36
CA SER A 268 -17.96 -1.95 4.62
C SER A 268 -17.05 -1.57 5.78
N VAL A 269 -16.12 -0.66 5.53
CA VAL A 269 -15.08 -0.30 6.50
C VAL A 269 -15.05 1.20 6.77
N SER A 270 -14.81 1.56 8.02
CA SER A 270 -14.54 2.94 8.43
C SER A 270 -13.60 2.97 9.63
N MET A 271 -12.76 4.01 9.66
CA MET A 271 -11.94 4.35 10.82
C MET A 271 -12.75 4.95 11.97
N ARG A 272 -13.95 5.48 11.65
CA ARG A 272 -14.85 6.09 12.62
C ARG A 272 -15.86 5.05 13.10
N ALA A 273 -16.32 5.22 14.34
CA ALA A 273 -17.45 4.46 14.85
C ALA A 273 -18.74 4.83 14.12
N ALA A 274 -19.71 3.91 14.10
CA ALA A 274 -21.00 4.18 13.48
C ALA A 274 -21.74 5.26 14.29
N PRO A 275 -22.60 6.08 13.65
CA PRO A 275 -23.43 7.03 14.38
C PRO A 275 -24.22 6.31 15.49
N GLY A 276 -24.05 6.75 16.74
CA GLY A 276 -24.72 6.17 17.91
C GLY A 276 -24.04 4.95 18.53
N GLN A 277 -22.87 4.53 18.05
CA GLN A 277 -22.03 3.55 18.74
C GLN A 277 -20.92 4.24 19.54
N GLU A 278 -20.65 3.71 20.73
CA GLU A 278 -19.45 4.07 21.49
C GLU A 278 -18.21 3.89 20.59
N PRO A 279 -17.25 4.83 20.61
CA PRO A 279 -15.99 4.70 19.89
C PRO A 279 -15.16 3.59 20.51
N TYR A 280 -15.53 2.34 20.24
CA TYR A 280 -14.61 1.24 20.31
C TYR A 280 -13.52 1.56 19.30
N ASN A 281 -12.30 1.74 19.81
CA ASN A 281 -11.10 2.07 19.04
C ASN A 281 -10.65 0.91 18.12
N ARG A 282 -11.59 0.30 17.41
CA ARG A 282 -11.45 -0.83 16.48
C ARG A 282 -11.91 -0.49 15.06
N GLY A 283 -12.58 0.66 14.87
CA GLY A 283 -13.25 1.01 13.62
C GLY A 283 -14.44 0.09 13.32
N GLN A 284 -14.94 0.15 12.08
CA GLN A 284 -16.02 -0.69 11.57
C GLN A 284 -15.48 -1.60 10.46
N GLY A 285 -15.79 -2.89 10.48
CA GLY A 285 -15.51 -3.82 9.39
C GLY A 285 -14.03 -4.16 9.13
N LEU A 286 -13.11 -3.49 9.85
CA LEU A 286 -11.66 -3.62 9.64
C LEU A 286 -11.16 -5.01 10.01
N LEU A 287 -11.63 -5.56 11.14
CA LEU A 287 -11.19 -6.87 11.62
C LEU A 287 -11.81 -7.99 10.80
N GLU A 288 -13.06 -7.84 10.39
CA GLU A 288 -13.78 -8.77 9.53
C GLU A 288 -13.11 -8.90 8.16
N LEU A 289 -12.70 -7.76 7.57
CA LEU A 289 -11.94 -7.78 6.32
C LEU A 289 -10.55 -8.41 6.51
N LEU A 290 -9.85 -8.12 7.61
CA LEU A 290 -8.54 -8.72 7.88
C LEU A 290 -8.63 -10.24 8.08
N ASP A 291 -9.63 -10.71 8.84
CA ASP A 291 -9.90 -12.12 9.04
C ASP A 291 -10.14 -12.83 7.70
N TRP A 292 -10.97 -12.24 6.84
CA TRP A 292 -11.20 -12.76 5.50
C TRP A 292 -9.91 -12.80 4.68
N VAL A 293 -9.10 -11.75 4.67
CA VAL A 293 -7.82 -11.72 3.94
C VAL A 293 -6.88 -12.82 4.41
N VAL A 294 -6.87 -13.15 5.71
CA VAL A 294 -6.02 -14.21 6.29
C VAL A 294 -6.58 -15.60 5.99
N ARG A 295 -7.90 -15.80 6.07
CA ARG A 295 -8.52 -17.14 6.02
C ARG A 295 -9.05 -17.53 4.66
N VAL A 296 -9.19 -16.60 3.71
CA VAL A 296 -9.70 -16.92 2.38
C VAL A 296 -8.81 -17.96 1.69
N GLY A 297 -9.45 -18.88 0.95
CA GLY A 297 -8.74 -19.95 0.24
C GLY A 297 -7.74 -19.39 -0.77
N ASP A 298 -6.70 -20.17 -1.05
CA ASP A 298 -5.70 -19.77 -2.05
C ASP A 298 -6.29 -19.79 -3.46
N ALA A 299 -5.67 -19.01 -4.33
CA ALA A 299 -5.98 -19.02 -5.75
C ALA A 299 -5.86 -20.45 -6.31
N THR A 300 -6.85 -20.89 -7.09
CA THR A 300 -6.83 -22.17 -7.81
C THR A 300 -5.89 -22.16 -9.02
N PHE A 301 -5.15 -21.07 -9.23
CA PHE A 301 -4.25 -20.91 -10.37
C PHE A 301 -2.84 -21.39 -10.01
N PRO A 302 -2.20 -22.26 -10.82
CA PRO A 302 -0.82 -22.63 -10.60
C PRO A 302 0.06 -21.39 -10.81
N LYS A 303 0.65 -20.87 -9.74
CA LYS A 303 1.78 -19.95 -9.85
C LYS A 303 2.86 -20.67 -10.67
N LYS A 304 3.47 -19.97 -11.64
CA LYS A 304 4.64 -20.51 -12.33
C LYS A 304 5.73 -20.63 -11.25
N ALA A 305 5.92 -21.84 -10.72
CA ALA A 305 6.91 -22.10 -9.70
C ALA A 305 8.27 -21.67 -10.25
N LEU A 306 9.02 -20.88 -9.47
CA LEU A 306 10.44 -20.70 -9.73
C LEU A 306 11.06 -22.10 -9.64
N LEU A 307 11.63 -22.57 -10.75
CA LEU A 307 12.02 -23.98 -10.90
C LEU A 307 13.10 -24.40 -9.89
N HIS A 308 13.89 -23.44 -9.37
CA HIS A 308 14.91 -23.68 -8.35
C HIS A 308 15.05 -22.46 -7.41
N PRO A 309 14.18 -22.32 -6.38
CA PRO A 309 14.19 -21.13 -5.50
C PRO A 309 15.53 -20.93 -4.78
N GLU A 310 16.23 -22.00 -4.42
CA GLU A 310 17.52 -21.95 -3.73
C GLU A 310 18.69 -21.55 -4.65
N GLN A 311 18.66 -21.95 -5.94
CA GLN A 311 19.72 -21.61 -6.90
C GLN A 311 19.59 -20.18 -7.41
N ASP A 312 18.35 -19.71 -7.59
CA ASP A 312 18.08 -18.32 -7.96
C ASP A 312 18.42 -17.36 -6.81
N LEU A 313 18.18 -17.75 -5.55
CA LEU A 313 18.60 -17.01 -4.35
C LEU A 313 20.12 -16.86 -4.24
N LEU A 314 20.88 -17.92 -4.53
CA LEU A 314 22.35 -17.86 -4.51
C LEU A 314 22.93 -17.02 -5.66
N GLN A 315 22.27 -16.97 -6.82
CA GLN A 315 22.69 -16.08 -7.90
C GLN A 315 22.44 -14.60 -7.58
N ILE A 316 21.34 -14.29 -6.89
CA ILE A 316 20.97 -12.92 -6.50
C ILE A 316 21.83 -12.41 -5.33
N VAL A 317 22.16 -13.27 -4.36
CA VAL A 317 22.92 -12.88 -3.15
C VAL A 317 24.43 -13.02 -3.35
N GLY A 318 24.89 -13.93 -4.23
CA GLY A 318 26.29 -14.33 -4.31
C GLY A 318 27.12 -13.71 -5.44
N GLY A 319 26.52 -13.12 -6.47
CA GLY A 319 27.28 -12.62 -7.63
C GLY A 319 28.17 -13.67 -8.31
N VAL A 320 27.92 -14.97 -8.09
CA VAL A 320 28.69 -16.06 -8.72
C VAL A 320 27.97 -16.49 -9.99
N ARG A 321 28.56 -16.16 -11.14
CA ARG A 321 28.25 -16.82 -12.41
C ARG A 321 28.90 -18.21 -12.42
N VAL A 322 28.13 -19.24 -12.70
CA VAL A 322 28.65 -20.55 -13.16
C VAL A 322 28.77 -20.50 -14.68
#